data_AF-A0A7S1J3I8-F1
#
_entry.id   AF-A0A7S1J3I8-F1
#
_cell.length_a   1.000
_cell.length_b   1.000
_cell.length_c   1.000
_cell.angle_alpha   90.00
_cell.angle_beta   90.00
_cell.angle_gamma   90.00
#
_symmetry.space_group_name_H-M   'P 1'
#
loop_
_entity.id
_entity.type
_entity.pdbx_description
1 polymer ?
#
loop_
_entity_poly.entity_id
_entity_poly.type
_entity_poly.pdbx_seq_one_letter_code
_entity_poly.pdbx_strand_id
1 'polypeptide(L)'
;MSLARLLSLKLHECVDQVEQIVDKAAKQAQISRQLHEMQCAWKEFAFEFVVEAEQDFPTFKIPEILVATIEEHQVMLQNLSTNRFSSIYAGDVHCWLRILAKVELMMTLLGDVQHTWLYLKDLFLCSADIKQQLPREQKQFEQIDVEMRQLLCAAQLTPNIIDLCFCDRLEEHLTELQAELVLCQKALDGYL
;
A
#
# COMPACT_ATOMS: atom_id res chain seq x y z
N MET A 1 39.40 -14.59 -50.05
CA MET A 1 38.06 -14.75 -49.47
C MET A 1 37.05 -14.46 -50.58
N SER A 2 36.47 -15.49 -51.22
CA SER A 2 35.55 -15.30 -52.35
C SER A 2 34.16 -14.86 -51.86
N LEU A 3 33.51 -13.96 -52.60
CA LEU A 3 32.14 -13.46 -52.37
C LEU A 3 31.12 -14.59 -52.18
N ALA A 4 31.34 -15.73 -52.83
CA ALA A 4 30.56 -16.95 -52.67
C ALA A 4 30.52 -17.50 -51.24
N ARG A 5 31.58 -17.28 -50.44
CA ARG A 5 31.70 -17.77 -49.06
C ARG A 5 31.01 -16.85 -48.03
N LEU A 6 30.78 -15.60 -48.41
CA LEU A 6 30.01 -14.61 -47.65
C LEU A 6 28.51 -14.71 -47.97
N LEU A 7 28.17 -15.03 -49.22
CA LEU A 7 26.80 -15.39 -49.62
C LEU A 7 26.33 -16.74 -49.05
N SER A 8 27.24 -17.71 -48.89
CA SER A 8 26.93 -19.03 -48.33
C SER A 8 26.66 -19.03 -46.83
N LEU A 9 26.94 -17.92 -46.13
CA LEU A 9 26.70 -17.77 -44.70
C LEU A 9 25.25 -17.40 -44.35
N LYS A 10 24.34 -17.33 -45.35
CA LYS A 10 22.92 -17.02 -45.13
C LYS A 10 22.75 -15.83 -44.17
N LEU A 11 23.56 -14.80 -44.36
CA LEU A 11 23.58 -13.63 -43.48
C LEU A 11 22.19 -12.97 -43.42
N HIS A 12 21.45 -13.02 -44.54
CA HIS A 12 20.05 -12.59 -44.66
C HIS A 12 19.06 -13.39 -43.80
N GLU A 13 19.34 -14.65 -43.44
CA GLU A 13 18.51 -15.44 -42.51
C GLU A 13 18.82 -15.13 -41.04
N CYS A 14 20.01 -14.61 -40.76
CA CYS A 14 20.39 -14.17 -39.41
C CYS A 14 19.96 -12.73 -39.11
N VAL A 15 19.68 -11.90 -40.12
CA VAL A 15 19.20 -10.52 -39.89
C VAL A 15 17.87 -10.55 -39.12
N ASP A 16 16.90 -11.35 -39.56
CA ASP A 16 15.59 -11.46 -38.89
C ASP A 16 15.72 -11.97 -37.45
N GLN A 17 16.63 -12.91 -37.20
CA GLN A 17 16.88 -13.44 -35.86
C GLN A 17 17.57 -12.40 -34.96
N VAL A 18 18.54 -11.67 -35.48
CA VAL A 18 19.23 -10.60 -34.75
C VAL A 18 18.28 -9.44 -34.48
N GLU A 19 17.43 -9.06 -35.43
CA GLU A 19 16.41 -8.01 -35.26
C GLU A 19 15.38 -8.41 -34.20
N GLN A 20 14.92 -9.68 -34.19
CA GLN A 20 14.06 -10.20 -33.13
C GLN A 20 14.73 -10.20 -31.74
N ILE A 21 16.03 -10.50 -31.66
CA ILE A 21 16.79 -10.47 -30.41
C ILE A 21 16.96 -9.03 -29.93
N VAL A 22 17.28 -8.10 -30.82
CA VAL A 22 17.42 -6.67 -30.52
C VAL A 22 16.09 -6.08 -30.05
N ASP A 23 14.98 -6.39 -30.73
CA ASP A 23 13.64 -5.98 -30.33
C ASP A 23 13.24 -6.55 -28.96
N LYS A 24 13.58 -7.81 -28.70
CA LYS A 24 13.35 -8.44 -27.40
C LYS A 24 14.17 -7.76 -26.30
N ALA A 25 15.45 -7.48 -26.55
CA ALA A 25 16.33 -6.80 -25.62
C ALA A 25 15.87 -5.35 -25.34
N ALA A 26 15.43 -4.62 -26.37
CA ALA A 26 14.90 -3.28 -26.25
C ALA A 26 13.64 -3.25 -25.37
N LYS A 27 12.70 -4.19 -25.59
CA LYS A 27 11.50 -4.33 -24.76
C LYS A 27 11.85 -4.71 -23.32
N GLN A 28 12.79 -5.61 -23.12
CA GLN A 28 13.24 -6.00 -21.78
C GLN A 28 13.92 -4.86 -21.02
N ALA A 29 14.72 -4.03 -21.71
CA ALA A 29 15.34 -2.85 -21.12
C ALA A 29 14.28 -1.81 -20.70
N GLN A 30 13.23 -1.63 -21.50
CA GLN A 30 12.11 -0.75 -21.15
C GLN A 30 11.39 -1.21 -19.87
N ILE A 31 11.12 -2.52 -19.75
CA ILE A 31 10.49 -3.10 -18.55
C ILE A 31 11.37 -2.87 -17.31
N SER A 32 12.67 -3.12 -17.41
CA SER A 32 13.62 -2.90 -16.32
C SER A 32 13.63 -1.45 -15.86
N ARG A 33 13.61 -0.50 -16.81
CA ARG A 33 13.57 0.92 -16.51
C ARG A 33 12.29 1.33 -15.77
N GLN A 34 11.14 0.88 -16.25
CA GLN A 34 9.85 1.17 -15.61
C GLN A 34 9.79 0.61 -14.17
N LEU A 35 10.25 -0.63 -13.97
CA LEU A 35 10.35 -1.21 -12.65
C LEU A 35 11.30 -0.42 -11.75
N HIS A 36 12.46 -0.01 -12.26
CA HIS A 36 13.42 0.77 -11.47
C HIS A 36 12.89 2.15 -11.07
N GLU A 37 12.26 2.87 -11.99
CA GLU A 37 11.63 4.17 -11.72
C GLU A 37 10.54 4.05 -10.65
N MET A 38 9.69 3.03 -10.76
CA MET A 38 8.70 2.70 -9.73
C MET A 38 9.37 2.43 -8.37
N GLN A 39 10.38 1.56 -8.32
CA GLN A 39 11.10 1.24 -7.08
C GLN A 39 11.69 2.49 -6.40
N CYS A 40 12.21 3.43 -7.18
CA CYS A 40 12.75 4.68 -6.66
C CYS A 40 11.65 5.58 -6.07
N ALA A 41 10.52 5.73 -6.79
CA ALA A 41 9.38 6.50 -6.29
C ALA A 41 8.86 5.95 -4.95
N TRP A 42 8.72 4.63 -4.83
CA TRP A 42 8.23 3.94 -3.61
C TRP A 42 9.15 4.05 -2.39
N LYS A 43 10.43 4.39 -2.58
CA LYS A 43 11.35 4.68 -1.46
C LYS A 43 11.13 6.07 -0.89
N GLU A 44 10.67 7.01 -1.71
CA GLU A 44 10.42 8.40 -1.31
C GLU A 44 9.01 8.62 -0.77
N PHE A 45 8.07 7.74 -1.13
CA PHE A 45 6.71 7.79 -0.60
C PHE A 45 6.68 7.54 0.91
N ALA A 46 6.17 8.54 1.63
CA ALA A 46 5.99 8.54 3.06
C ALA A 46 4.54 8.87 3.43
N PHE A 47 4.04 8.30 4.52
CA PHE A 47 2.76 8.71 5.10
C PHE A 47 2.89 10.13 5.66
N GLU A 48 1.91 10.97 5.36
CA GLU A 48 1.77 12.28 5.97
C GLU A 48 0.93 12.15 7.25
N PHE A 49 1.43 12.72 8.34
CA PHE A 49 0.73 12.81 9.61
C PHE A 49 0.34 14.26 9.84
N VAL A 50 -0.94 14.52 10.07
CA VAL A 50 -1.46 15.87 10.38
C VAL A 50 -1.92 15.89 11.83
N VAL A 51 -1.48 16.87 12.59
CA VAL A 51 -2.04 17.15 13.92
C VAL A 51 -3.04 18.29 13.74
N GLU A 52 -4.33 18.00 13.82
CA GLU A 52 -5.37 19.03 13.76
C GLU A 52 -5.41 19.82 15.08
N ALA A 53 -5.61 21.14 14.99
CA ALA A 53 -5.54 22.03 16.16
C ALA A 53 -6.61 21.77 17.25
N GLU A 54 -7.66 21.01 16.91
CA GLU A 54 -8.72 20.59 17.85
C GLU A 54 -8.44 19.21 18.47
N GLN A 55 -7.41 18.49 18.00
CA GLN A 55 -7.06 17.14 18.43
C GLN A 55 -5.57 17.06 18.83
N ASP A 56 -5.28 16.74 20.09
CA ASP A 56 -3.91 16.61 20.64
C ASP A 56 -3.10 15.42 20.08
N PHE A 57 -3.48 14.85 18.94
CA PHE A 57 -2.87 13.64 18.38
C PHE A 57 -2.77 13.71 16.85
N PRO A 58 -1.76 13.05 16.26
CA PRO A 58 -1.61 12.97 14.82
C PRO A 58 -2.64 12.03 14.19
N THR A 59 -3.26 12.42 13.08
CA THR A 59 -4.08 11.57 12.23
C THR A 59 -3.32 11.21 10.95
N PHE A 60 -3.56 10.01 10.43
CA PHE A 60 -3.05 9.62 9.12
C PHE A 60 -3.80 10.39 8.04
N LYS A 61 -3.04 11.00 7.13
CA LYS A 61 -3.56 11.52 5.88
C LYS A 61 -3.09 10.62 4.76
N ILE A 62 -4.02 9.89 4.17
CA ILE A 62 -3.76 9.12 2.94
C ILE A 62 -3.88 10.12 1.78
N PRO A 63 -2.78 10.44 1.07
CA PRO A 63 -2.86 11.36 -0.05
C PRO A 63 -3.65 10.72 -1.19
N GLU A 64 -4.59 11.43 -1.80
CA GLU A 64 -5.31 10.92 -2.99
C GLU A 64 -4.35 10.54 -4.13
N ILE A 65 -3.23 11.27 -4.23
CA ILE A 65 -2.14 11.01 -5.16
C ILE A 65 -1.55 9.61 -4.94
N LEU A 66 -1.44 9.15 -3.69
CA LEU A 66 -0.91 7.83 -3.35
C LEU A 66 -1.83 6.72 -3.87
N VAL A 67 -3.14 6.85 -3.65
CA VAL A 67 -4.15 5.89 -4.14
C VAL A 67 -4.10 5.81 -5.67
N ALA A 68 -4.13 6.95 -6.35
CA ALA A 68 -4.02 7.01 -7.80
C ALA A 68 -2.71 6.38 -8.32
N THR A 69 -1.60 6.62 -7.62
CA THR A 69 -0.28 6.05 -7.97
C THR A 69 -0.24 4.53 -7.79
N ILE A 70 -0.93 3.98 -6.78
CA ILE A 70 -1.06 2.53 -6.58
C ILE A 70 -1.82 1.92 -7.75
N GLU A 71 -2.99 2.46 -8.09
CA GLU A 71 -3.82 1.97 -9.18
C GLU A 71 -3.05 2.00 -10.52
N GLU A 72 -2.37 3.11 -10.82
CA GLU A 72 -1.56 3.26 -12.04
C GLU A 72 -0.44 2.20 -12.10
N HIS A 73 0.32 2.05 -11.02
CA HIS A 73 1.42 1.08 -10.97
C HIS A 73 0.91 -0.37 -10.99
N GLN A 74 -0.24 -0.68 -10.37
CA GLN A 74 -0.85 -2.01 -10.46
C GLN A 74 -1.27 -2.34 -11.91
N VAL A 75 -1.92 -1.41 -12.62
CA VAL A 75 -2.28 -1.59 -14.03
C VAL A 75 -1.04 -1.75 -14.90
N MET A 76 -0.01 -0.95 -14.66
CA MET A 76 1.29 -1.07 -15.34
C MET A 76 1.89 -2.47 -15.15
N LEU A 77 1.95 -2.97 -13.92
CA LEU A 77 2.48 -4.30 -13.60
C LEU A 77 1.63 -5.43 -14.19
N GLN A 78 0.30 -5.30 -14.23
CA GLN A 78 -0.59 -6.27 -14.88
C GLN A 78 -0.38 -6.30 -16.41
N ASN A 79 -0.17 -5.16 -17.05
CA ASN A 79 0.18 -5.10 -18.47
C ASN A 79 1.55 -5.73 -18.73
N LEU A 80 2.50 -5.57 -17.81
CA LEU A 80 3.80 -6.22 -17.88
C LEU A 80 3.69 -7.74 -17.68
N SER A 81 2.81 -8.24 -16.82
CA SER A 81 2.65 -9.68 -16.58
C SER A 81 2.08 -10.43 -17.79
N THR A 82 1.21 -9.79 -18.58
CA THR A 82 0.65 -10.37 -19.81
C THR A 82 1.60 -10.30 -21.01
N ASN A 83 2.66 -9.49 -20.91
CA ASN A 83 3.64 -9.33 -21.97
C ASN A 83 4.58 -10.54 -22.05
N ARG A 84 4.62 -11.22 -23.21
CA ARG A 84 5.53 -12.38 -23.47
C ARG A 84 7.02 -12.11 -23.22
N PHE A 85 7.45 -10.85 -23.17
CA PHE A 85 8.84 -10.46 -22.95
C PHE A 85 9.20 -10.29 -21.45
N SER A 86 8.20 -10.33 -20.56
CA SER A 86 8.38 -10.15 -19.11
C SER A 86 8.81 -11.41 -18.36
N SER A 87 8.92 -12.57 -19.03
CA SER A 87 9.25 -13.85 -18.37
C SER A 87 10.51 -13.81 -17.49
N ILE A 88 11.47 -12.92 -17.79
CA ILE A 88 12.69 -12.73 -16.97
C ILE A 88 12.38 -11.88 -15.72
N TYR A 89 11.47 -10.91 -15.82
CA TYR A 89 11.04 -10.01 -14.75
C TYR A 89 9.76 -10.46 -14.05
N ALA A 90 9.21 -11.63 -14.41
CA ALA A 90 7.94 -12.10 -13.88
C ALA A 90 7.97 -12.22 -12.34
N GLY A 91 9.12 -12.63 -11.77
CA GLY A 91 9.32 -12.67 -10.32
C GLY A 91 9.21 -11.29 -9.69
N ASP A 92 9.91 -10.30 -10.24
CA ASP A 92 9.88 -8.91 -9.74
C ASP A 92 8.50 -8.29 -9.86
N VAL A 93 7.82 -8.50 -11.00
CA VAL A 93 6.45 -8.02 -11.24
C VAL A 93 5.48 -8.61 -10.22
N HIS A 94 5.54 -9.93 -9.96
CA HIS A 94 4.67 -10.56 -8.95
C HIS A 94 4.98 -10.10 -7.54
N CYS A 95 6.26 -9.90 -7.21
CA CYS A 95 6.68 -9.37 -5.92
C CYS A 95 6.07 -7.98 -5.69
N TRP A 96 6.22 -7.08 -6.67
CA TRP A 96 5.66 -5.73 -6.60
C TRP A 96 4.14 -5.70 -6.56
N LEU A 97 3.45 -6.52 -7.34
CA LEU A 97 2.00 -6.65 -7.24
C LEU A 97 1.54 -7.03 -5.82
N ARG A 98 2.25 -7.96 -5.17
CA ARG A 98 1.96 -8.34 -3.79
C ARG A 98 2.27 -7.21 -2.80
N ILE A 99 3.35 -6.46 -2.99
CA ILE A 99 3.70 -5.29 -2.18
C ILE A 99 2.61 -4.23 -2.30
N LEU A 100 2.20 -3.87 -3.51
CA LEU A 100 1.17 -2.85 -3.73
C LEU A 100 -0.19 -3.27 -3.17
N ALA A 101 -0.60 -4.52 -3.37
CA ALA A 101 -1.83 -5.05 -2.78
C ALA A 101 -1.79 -5.03 -1.24
N LYS A 102 -0.63 -5.28 -0.64
CA LYS A 102 -0.44 -5.20 0.82
C LYS A 102 -0.56 -3.77 1.32
N VAL A 103 0.06 -2.82 0.62
CA VAL A 103 -0.03 -1.38 0.95
C VAL A 103 -1.48 -0.92 0.85
N GLU A 104 -2.19 -1.28 -0.22
CA GLU A 104 -3.61 -0.96 -0.41
C GLU A 104 -4.47 -1.47 0.74
N LEU A 105 -4.34 -2.76 1.10
CA LEU A 105 -5.05 -3.35 2.23
C LEU A 105 -4.77 -2.61 3.53
N MET A 106 -3.50 -2.30 3.81
CA MET A 106 -3.10 -1.61 5.04
C MET A 106 -3.68 -0.19 5.09
N MET A 107 -3.69 0.53 3.95
CA MET A 107 -4.30 1.86 3.86
C MET A 107 -5.81 1.82 4.13
N THR A 108 -6.53 0.87 3.55
CA THR A 108 -7.97 0.70 3.79
C THR A 108 -8.22 0.41 5.28
N LEU A 109 -7.49 -0.54 5.85
CA LEU A 109 -7.62 -0.90 7.27
C LEU A 109 -7.33 0.30 8.19
N LEU A 110 -6.23 1.02 7.95
CA LEU A 110 -5.89 2.23 8.71
C LEU A 110 -6.98 3.31 8.60
N GLY A 111 -7.50 3.52 7.38
CA GLY A 111 -8.58 4.49 7.13
C GLY A 111 -9.86 4.13 7.88
N ASP A 112 -10.28 2.86 7.82
CA ASP A 112 -11.47 2.36 8.49
C ASP A 112 -11.34 2.46 10.02
N VAL A 113 -10.19 2.04 10.58
CA VAL A 113 -9.90 2.12 12.01
C VAL A 113 -9.91 3.58 12.48
N GLN A 114 -9.23 4.47 11.76
CA GLN A 114 -9.20 5.89 12.10
C GLN A 114 -10.60 6.50 12.04
N HIS A 115 -11.39 6.19 11.01
CA HIS A 115 -12.75 6.70 10.87
C HIS A 115 -13.66 6.24 12.02
N THR A 116 -13.70 4.93 12.31
CA THR A 116 -14.53 4.40 13.41
C THR A 116 -14.07 4.91 14.77
N TRP A 117 -12.76 5.02 14.98
CA TRP A 117 -12.20 5.56 16.21
C TRP A 117 -12.58 7.03 16.44
N LEU A 118 -12.43 7.90 15.43
CA LEU A 118 -12.82 9.31 15.51
C LEU A 118 -14.33 9.46 15.75
N TYR A 119 -15.16 8.69 15.05
CA TYR A 119 -16.60 8.69 15.23
C TYR A 119 -17.01 8.33 16.67
N LEU A 120 -16.45 7.24 17.21
CA LEU A 120 -16.72 6.83 18.59
C LEU A 120 -16.21 7.87 19.59
N LYS A 121 -15.02 8.43 19.34
CA LYS A 121 -14.42 9.46 20.18
C LYS A 121 -15.33 10.67 20.32
N ASP A 122 -15.83 11.20 19.21
CA ASP A 122 -16.70 12.36 19.19
C ASP A 122 -18.00 12.09 19.95
N LEU A 123 -18.57 10.88 19.80
CA LEU A 123 -19.79 10.50 20.52
C LEU A 123 -19.59 10.35 22.03
N PHE A 124 -18.51 9.69 22.44
CA PHE A 124 -18.16 9.59 23.86
C PHE A 124 -17.77 10.95 24.46
N LEU A 125 -17.14 11.84 23.71
CA LEU A 125 -16.82 13.21 24.15
C LEU A 125 -18.07 14.06 24.32
N CYS A 126 -18.99 14.03 23.34
CA CYS A 126 -20.16 14.89 23.30
C CYS A 126 -21.27 14.47 24.28
N SER A 127 -21.39 13.19 24.62
CA SER A 127 -22.50 12.69 25.45
C SER A 127 -22.04 12.12 26.79
N ALA A 128 -22.27 12.90 27.85
CA ALA A 128 -22.09 12.44 29.23
C ALA A 128 -23.07 11.31 29.61
N ASP A 129 -24.24 11.25 28.97
CA ASP A 129 -25.23 10.20 29.21
C ASP A 129 -24.76 8.85 28.66
N ILE A 130 -24.14 8.83 27.47
CA ILE A 130 -23.54 7.61 26.89
C ILE A 130 -22.45 7.05 27.83
N LYS A 131 -21.60 7.92 28.38
CA LYS A 131 -20.56 7.54 29.36
C LYS A 131 -21.14 6.88 30.61
N GLN A 132 -22.28 7.36 31.10
CA GLN A 132 -22.92 6.79 32.29
C GLN A 132 -23.64 5.47 32.02
N GLN A 133 -24.19 5.29 30.82
CA GLN A 133 -24.99 4.13 30.45
C GLN A 133 -24.15 2.95 29.96
N LEU A 134 -23.01 3.23 29.33
CA LEU A 134 -22.09 2.23 28.77
C LEU A 134 -20.68 2.34 29.41
N PRO A 135 -20.54 2.17 30.75
CA PRO A 135 -19.27 2.37 31.44
C PRO A 135 -18.23 1.26 31.14
N ARG A 136 -18.66 0.11 30.62
CA ARG A 136 -17.74 -0.97 30.21
C ARG A 136 -17.11 -0.64 28.87
N GLU A 137 -17.93 -0.23 27.92
CA GLU A 137 -17.57 0.16 26.57
C GLU A 137 -16.71 1.43 26.59
N GLN A 138 -17.03 2.39 27.48
CA GLN A 138 -16.17 3.54 27.70
C GLN A 138 -14.75 3.14 28.14
N LYS A 139 -14.62 2.22 29.10
CA LYS A 139 -13.30 1.75 29.56
C LYS A 139 -12.53 1.01 28.46
N GLN A 140 -13.21 0.23 27.64
CA GLN A 140 -12.60 -0.42 26.48
C GLN A 140 -12.14 0.63 25.47
N PHE A 141 -12.98 1.62 25.17
CA PHE A 141 -12.62 2.71 24.27
C PHE A 141 -11.43 3.53 24.77
N GLU A 142 -11.32 3.78 26.08
CA GLU A 142 -10.16 4.46 26.67
C GLU A 142 -8.86 3.64 26.49
N GLN A 143 -8.92 2.31 26.55
CA GLN A 143 -7.77 1.44 26.26
C GLN A 143 -7.39 1.52 24.78
N ILE A 144 -8.37 1.38 23.89
CA ILE A 144 -8.20 1.50 22.44
C ILE A 144 -7.62 2.88 22.07
N ASP A 145 -8.07 3.97 22.69
CA ASP A 145 -7.56 5.33 22.44
C ASP A 145 -6.08 5.45 22.81
N VAL A 146 -5.64 4.81 23.90
CA VAL A 146 -4.22 4.77 24.27
C VAL A 146 -3.39 3.95 23.28
N GLU A 147 -3.89 2.77 22.88
CA GLU A 147 -3.20 1.89 21.92
C GLU A 147 -3.09 2.54 20.54
N MET A 148 -4.17 3.15 20.05
CA MET A 148 -4.18 3.91 18.79
C MET A 148 -3.18 5.06 18.81
N ARG A 149 -3.11 5.84 19.91
CA ARG A 149 -2.11 6.92 20.03
C ARG A 149 -0.68 6.38 20.02
N GLN A 150 -0.41 5.25 20.68
CA GLN A 150 0.90 4.63 20.67
C GLN A 150 1.28 4.14 19.27
N LEU A 151 0.33 3.54 18.55
CA LEU A 151 0.51 3.10 17.17
C LEU A 151 0.80 4.29 16.26
N LEU A 152 0.06 5.39 16.38
CA LEU A 152 0.26 6.61 15.61
C LEU A 152 1.65 7.22 15.87
N CYS A 153 2.08 7.29 17.14
CA CYS A 153 3.44 7.75 17.49
C CYS A 153 4.52 6.82 16.94
N ALA A 154 4.32 5.50 16.99
CA ALA A 154 5.27 4.54 16.43
C ALA A 154 5.35 4.67 14.90
N ALA A 155 4.21 4.85 14.23
CA ALA A 155 4.13 5.02 12.78
C ALA A 155 4.82 6.31 12.31
N GLN A 156 4.84 7.37 13.12
CA GLN A 156 5.62 8.58 12.83
C GLN A 156 7.13 8.35 12.80
N LEU A 157 7.65 7.36 13.53
CA LEU A 157 9.08 7.03 13.53
C LEU A 157 9.50 6.31 12.24
N THR A 158 8.55 5.65 11.56
CA THR A 158 8.77 4.93 10.29
C THR A 158 7.83 5.49 9.22
N PRO A 159 8.17 6.66 8.63
CA PRO A 159 7.27 7.34 7.71
C PRO A 159 7.16 6.64 6.36
N ASN A 160 8.13 5.80 5.96
CA ASN A 160 8.08 5.08 4.69
C ASN A 160 6.88 4.11 4.68
N ILE A 161 6.10 4.19 3.61
CA ILE A 161 4.84 3.45 3.47
C ILE A 161 5.06 1.95 3.45
N ILE A 162 6.08 1.49 2.72
CA ILE A 162 6.40 0.07 2.62
C ILE A 162 6.91 -0.42 3.97
N ASP A 163 7.84 0.28 4.60
CA ASP A 163 8.39 -0.16 5.89
C ASP A 163 7.30 -0.26 6.97
N LEU A 164 6.35 0.69 6.99
CA LEU A 164 5.20 0.64 7.89
C LEU A 164 4.29 -0.55 7.59
N CYS A 165 3.94 -0.78 6.31
CA CYS A 165 3.04 -1.86 5.91
C CYS A 165 3.63 -3.26 6.14
N PHE A 166 4.96 -3.37 6.16
CA PHE A 166 5.69 -4.60 6.40
C PHE A 166 6.23 -4.70 7.84
N CYS A 167 5.85 -3.78 8.72
CA CYS A 167 6.16 -3.87 10.14
C CYS A 167 5.43 -5.09 10.74
N ASP A 168 6.19 -5.98 11.37
CA ASP A 168 5.67 -7.20 11.95
C ASP A 168 4.55 -6.89 12.96
N ARG A 169 3.41 -7.58 12.81
CA ARG A 169 2.21 -7.50 13.67
C ARG A 169 1.38 -6.22 13.58
N LEU A 170 1.75 -5.22 12.78
CA LEU A 170 0.93 -4.01 12.65
C LEU A 170 -0.47 -4.32 12.12
N GLU A 171 -0.56 -5.15 11.08
CA GLU A 171 -1.85 -5.58 10.50
C GLU A 171 -2.72 -6.34 11.51
N GLU A 172 -2.13 -7.28 12.25
CA GLU A 172 -2.84 -8.07 13.26
C GLU A 172 -3.40 -7.15 14.34
N HIS A 173 -2.57 -6.23 14.83
CA HIS A 173 -2.94 -5.25 15.84
C HIS A 173 -4.05 -4.31 15.36
N LEU A 174 -3.95 -3.78 14.14
CA LEU A 174 -5.01 -2.94 13.56
C LEU A 174 -6.31 -3.71 13.33
N THR A 175 -6.23 -4.99 12.97
CA THR A 175 -7.41 -5.84 12.78
C THR A 175 -8.12 -6.12 14.11
N GLU A 176 -7.34 -6.38 15.17
CA GLU A 176 -7.86 -6.53 16.53
C GLU A 176 -8.54 -5.24 17.01
N LEU A 177 -7.86 -4.10 16.87
CA LEU A 177 -8.42 -2.78 17.20
C LEU A 177 -9.71 -2.50 16.43
N GLN A 178 -9.75 -2.80 15.12
CA GLN A 178 -10.97 -2.64 14.33
C GLN A 178 -12.12 -3.49 14.87
N ALA A 179 -11.85 -4.74 15.24
CA ALA A 179 -12.87 -5.63 15.77
C ALA A 179 -13.45 -5.10 17.09
N GLU A 180 -12.60 -4.59 17.98
CA GLU A 180 -13.02 -3.98 19.25
C GLU A 180 -13.81 -2.68 19.04
N LEU A 181 -13.36 -1.82 18.13
CA LEU A 181 -14.07 -0.60 17.74
C LEU A 181 -15.47 -0.92 17.18
N VAL A 182 -15.59 -1.92 16.31
CA VAL A 182 -16.88 -2.36 15.75
C VAL A 182 -17.81 -2.92 16.84
N LEU A 183 -17.28 -3.63 17.84
CA LEU A 183 -18.08 -4.08 18.99
C LEU A 183 -18.61 -2.90 19.81
N CYS A 184 -17.76 -1.90 20.06
CA CYS A 184 -18.16 -0.68 20.74
C CYS A 184 -19.23 0.08 19.95
N GLN A 185 -19.05 0.20 18.64
CA GLN A 185 -20.03 0.83 17.74
C GLN A 185 -21.38 0.11 17.78
N LYS A 186 -21.40 -1.22 17.69
CA LYS A 186 -22.64 -2.00 17.78
C LYS A 186 -23.36 -1.86 19.12
N ALA A 187 -22.61 -1.81 20.22
CA ALA A 187 -23.19 -1.59 21.54
C ALA A 187 -23.82 -0.19 21.65
N LEU A 188 -23.17 0.81 21.06
CA LEU A 188 -23.66 2.18 21.00
C LEU A 188 -24.90 2.32 20.10
N ASP A 189 -24.89 1.72 18.91
CA ASP A 189 -26.02 1.70 17.98
C ASP A 189 -27.23 0.95 18.55
N GLY A 190 -27.01 -0.04 19.43
CA GLY A 190 -28.10 -0.72 20.15
C GLY A 190 -28.70 0.11 21.29
N TYR A 191 -28.02 1.17 21.71
CA TYR A 191 -28.46 2.08 22.78
C TYR A 191 -29.14 3.35 22.23
N LEU A 192 -28.67 3.87 21.08
CA LEU A 192 -29.24 5.02 20.35
C LEU A 192 -30.61 4.69 19.71
#